data_AF-A0A383V243-F1
#
_entry.id   AF-A0A383V243-F1
#
_cell.length_a   1.000
_cell.length_b   1.000
_cell.length_c   1.000
_cell.angle_alpha   90.00
_cell.angle_beta   90.00
_cell.angle_gamma   90.00
#
_symmetry.space_group_name_H-M   'P 1'
#
loop_
_entity.id
_entity.type
_entity.pdbx_description
1 polymer ?
#
loop_
_entity_poly.entity_id
_entity_poly.type
_entity_poly.pdbx_seq_one_letter_code
_entity_poly.pdbx_strand_id
1 'polypeptide(L)'
;MDRLAEEYNAEAERLAEQLDLCGIKKEALSSKARLSLHLLASTASKLQLAEARPELVLAAWADLLVKESRATAVLHKLQEGIDSLAQKKAAAQATNQVLQQILQDVQSQQRRLADKVSEQAKTTGQMRVKQQEYCRTQAKYQRRLAANGFTPEITHAALEADHNRVTELQQRLAGLQAKLASYHHLPASMLGAELALQQASERLVEKQANLQSRLADIE
;
A
#
# COMPACT_ATOMS: atom_id res chain seq x y z
N MET A 1 -8.91 -65.28 34.15
CA MET A 1 -9.13 -64.75 35.51
C MET A 1 -9.73 -65.81 36.41
N ASP A 2 -10.60 -66.67 35.91
CA ASP A 2 -11.32 -67.67 36.72
C ASP A 2 -10.43 -68.78 37.32
N ARG A 3 -9.47 -69.33 36.55
CA ARG A 3 -8.54 -70.36 37.06
C ARG A 3 -7.69 -69.93 38.26
N LEU A 4 -7.22 -68.68 38.24
CA LEU A 4 -6.39 -68.15 39.32
C LEU A 4 -7.24 -67.96 40.60
N ALA A 5 -8.49 -67.55 40.44
CA ALA A 5 -9.43 -67.42 41.56
C ALA A 5 -9.80 -68.78 42.16
N GLU A 6 -9.96 -69.81 41.34
CA GLU A 6 -10.19 -71.19 41.78
C GLU A 6 -8.99 -71.74 42.56
N GLU A 7 -7.76 -71.50 42.10
CA GLU A 7 -6.52 -71.90 42.78
C GLU A 7 -6.38 -71.20 44.15
N TYR A 8 -6.64 -69.88 44.23
CA TYR A 8 -6.62 -69.16 45.50
C TYR A 8 -7.69 -69.64 46.49
N ASN A 9 -8.88 -69.98 46.00
CA ASN A 9 -9.96 -70.50 46.84
C ASN A 9 -9.60 -71.90 47.40
N ALA A 10 -9.05 -72.78 46.56
CA ALA A 10 -8.60 -74.10 47.00
C ALA A 10 -7.45 -74.02 48.02
N GLU A 11 -6.48 -73.12 47.83
CA GLU A 11 -5.39 -72.89 48.78
C GLU A 11 -5.94 -72.29 50.10
N ALA A 12 -6.93 -71.39 50.03
CA ALA A 12 -7.57 -70.78 51.20
C ALA A 12 -8.40 -71.79 52.01
N GLU A 13 -9.06 -72.74 51.34
CA GLU A 13 -9.75 -73.86 51.98
C GLU A 13 -8.75 -74.81 52.67
N ARG A 14 -7.66 -75.19 52.00
CA ARG A 14 -6.61 -76.02 52.59
C ARG A 14 -5.99 -75.39 53.83
N LEU A 15 -5.71 -74.09 53.79
CA LEU A 15 -5.16 -73.35 54.94
C LEU A 15 -6.18 -73.23 56.08
N ALA A 16 -7.47 -73.10 55.77
CA ALA A 16 -8.53 -73.09 56.79
C ALA A 16 -8.60 -74.44 57.53
N GLU A 17 -8.55 -75.56 56.80
CA GLU A 17 -8.52 -76.90 57.40
C GLU A 17 -7.30 -77.14 58.29
N GLN A 18 -6.11 -76.69 57.86
CA GLN A 18 -4.88 -76.79 58.66
C GLN A 18 -4.92 -75.95 59.94
N LEU A 19 -5.56 -74.78 59.90
CA LEU A 19 -5.75 -73.92 61.08
C LEU A 19 -6.77 -74.50 62.05
N ASP A 20 -7.82 -75.15 61.53
CA ASP A 20 -8.82 -75.86 62.33
C ASP A 20 -8.21 -77.06 63.08
N LEU A 21 -7.28 -77.80 62.45
CA LEU A 21 -6.50 -78.86 63.11
C LEU A 21 -5.60 -78.35 64.24
N CYS A 22 -5.11 -77.11 64.12
CA CYS A 22 -4.32 -76.43 65.16
C CYS A 22 -5.18 -75.74 66.23
N GLY A 23 -6.51 -75.85 66.17
CA GLY A 23 -7.44 -75.23 67.12
C GLY A 23 -7.61 -73.71 66.96
N ILE A 24 -7.08 -73.13 65.89
CA ILE A 24 -7.15 -71.69 65.60
C ILE A 24 -8.31 -71.45 64.63
N LYS A 25 -9.53 -71.40 65.16
CA LYS A 25 -10.71 -71.06 64.35
C LYS A 25 -10.66 -69.59 63.92
N LYS A 26 -11.16 -69.28 62.72
CA LYS A 26 -11.34 -67.90 62.25
C LYS A 26 -12.14 -67.04 63.25
N GLU A 27 -13.07 -67.65 63.99
CA GLU A 27 -13.86 -66.97 65.03
C GLU A 27 -13.09 -66.72 66.34
N ALA A 28 -12.02 -67.48 66.61
CA ALA A 28 -11.19 -67.32 67.81
C ALA A 28 -10.20 -66.14 67.70
N LEU A 29 -10.09 -65.53 66.52
CA LEU A 29 -9.27 -64.34 66.29
C LEU A 29 -9.98 -63.08 66.82
N SER A 30 -9.21 -62.28 67.57
CA SER A 30 -9.60 -60.91 67.96
C SER A 30 -10.07 -60.10 66.74
N SER A 31 -11.05 -59.22 66.93
CA SER A 31 -11.59 -58.35 65.88
C SER A 31 -10.48 -57.58 65.16
N LYS A 32 -9.46 -57.13 65.90
CA LYS A 32 -8.27 -56.46 65.36
C LYS A 32 -7.47 -57.36 64.42
N ALA A 33 -7.30 -58.63 64.78
CA ALA A 33 -6.54 -59.61 63.98
C ALA A 33 -7.27 -59.99 62.69
N ARG A 34 -8.59 -60.11 62.73
CA ARG A 34 -9.42 -60.32 61.54
C ARG A 34 -9.35 -59.13 60.57
N LEU A 35 -9.43 -57.91 61.09
CA LEU A 35 -9.29 -56.70 60.28
C LEU A 35 -7.90 -56.60 59.63
N SER A 36 -6.83 -56.89 60.38
CA SER A 36 -5.47 -56.87 59.80
C SER A 36 -5.25 -57.92 58.73
N LEU A 37 -5.78 -59.14 58.90
CA LEU A 37 -5.70 -60.19 57.89
C LEU A 37 -6.46 -59.81 56.62
N HIS A 38 -7.67 -59.26 56.76
CA HIS A 38 -8.45 -58.77 55.64
C HIS A 38 -7.73 -57.64 54.89
N LEU A 39 -7.13 -56.70 55.61
CA LEU A 39 -6.35 -55.61 55.02
C LEU A 39 -5.14 -56.15 54.25
N LEU A 40 -4.39 -57.10 54.83
CA LEU A 40 -3.23 -57.73 54.16
C LEU A 40 -3.63 -58.53 52.92
N ALA A 41 -4.72 -59.29 52.98
CA ALA A 41 -5.24 -60.02 51.83
C ALA A 41 -5.71 -59.05 50.73
N SER A 42 -6.39 -57.97 51.11
CA SER A 42 -6.85 -56.94 50.17
C SER A 42 -5.68 -56.19 49.52
N THR A 43 -4.63 -55.84 50.27
CA THR A 43 -3.44 -55.18 49.71
C THR A 43 -2.64 -56.13 48.83
N ALA A 44 -2.43 -57.38 49.23
CA ALA A 44 -1.77 -58.40 48.41
C ALA A 44 -2.54 -58.66 47.10
N SER A 45 -3.87 -58.76 47.17
CA SER A 45 -4.73 -58.91 45.99
C SER A 45 -4.64 -57.70 45.04
N LYS A 46 -4.68 -56.48 45.58
CA LYS A 46 -4.53 -55.25 44.78
C LYS A 46 -3.15 -55.12 44.14
N LEU A 47 -2.10 -55.58 44.82
CA LEU A 47 -0.73 -55.64 44.32
C LEU A 47 -0.47 -56.88 43.46
N GLN A 48 -1.47 -57.76 43.28
CA GLN A 48 -1.39 -59.01 42.52
C GLN A 48 -0.25 -59.94 43.00
N LEU A 49 -0.07 -60.02 44.32
CA LEU A 49 0.95 -60.86 44.95
C LEU A 49 0.39 -62.23 45.30
N ALA A 50 1.11 -63.29 44.93
CA ALA A 50 0.79 -64.66 45.30
C ALA A 50 1.03 -64.94 46.80
N GLU A 51 1.98 -64.23 47.42
CA GLU A 51 2.31 -64.37 48.83
C GLU A 51 2.38 -63.02 49.53
N ALA A 52 1.75 -62.90 50.71
CA ALA A 52 1.76 -61.69 51.53
C ALA A 52 3.04 -61.59 52.40
N ARG A 53 4.23 -61.76 51.80
CA ARG A 53 5.50 -61.53 52.48
C ARG A 53 5.83 -60.03 52.50
N PRO A 54 6.37 -59.49 53.62
CA PRO A 54 6.63 -58.07 53.76
C PRO A 54 7.60 -57.55 52.68
N GLU A 55 8.61 -58.34 52.30
CA GLU A 55 9.59 -58.00 51.26
C GLU A 55 8.94 -57.83 49.88
N LEU A 56 8.02 -58.73 49.51
CA LEU A 56 7.31 -58.71 48.23
C LEU A 56 6.32 -57.53 48.17
N VAL A 57 5.62 -57.28 49.29
CA VAL A 57 4.70 -56.13 49.41
C VAL A 57 5.46 -54.82 49.26
N LEU A 58 6.62 -54.67 49.91
CA LEU A 58 7.46 -53.48 49.79
C LEU A 58 8.03 -53.31 48.37
N ALA A 59 8.47 -54.39 47.73
CA ALA A 59 8.97 -54.34 46.35
C ALA A 59 7.87 -53.94 45.36
N ALA A 60 6.66 -54.52 45.46
CA ALA A 60 5.54 -54.17 44.61
C ALA A 60 5.04 -52.74 44.84
N TRP A 61 5.06 -52.27 46.09
CA TRP A 61 4.76 -50.88 46.40
C TRP A 61 5.81 -49.93 45.81
N ALA A 62 7.10 -50.23 45.95
CA ALA A 62 8.16 -49.43 45.34
C ALA A 62 8.01 -49.36 43.81
N ASP A 63 7.70 -50.47 43.14
CA ASP A 63 7.41 -50.49 41.70
C ASP A 63 6.18 -49.65 41.34
N LEU A 64 5.11 -49.73 42.14
CA LEU A 64 3.91 -48.90 41.95
C LEU A 64 4.23 -47.40 42.06
N LEU A 65 5.01 -46.99 43.05
CA LEU A 65 5.46 -45.59 43.20
C LEU A 65 6.30 -45.13 42.02
N VAL A 66 7.18 -45.99 41.50
CA VAL A 66 7.97 -45.69 40.28
C VAL A 66 7.04 -45.56 39.07
N LYS A 67 6.04 -46.43 38.92
CA LYS A 67 5.05 -46.34 37.84
C LYS A 67 4.20 -45.08 37.94
N GLU A 68 3.77 -44.71 39.15
CA GLU A 68 3.01 -43.50 39.41
C GLU A 68 3.83 -42.25 39.05
N SER A 69 5.08 -42.14 39.52
CA SER A 69 5.95 -41.02 39.17
C SER A 69 6.25 -40.93 37.66
N ARG A 70 6.36 -42.05 36.96
CA ARG A 70 6.48 -42.07 35.49
C ARG A 70 5.19 -41.62 34.82
N ALA A 71 4.03 -42.07 35.30
CA ALA A 71 2.74 -41.69 34.76
C ALA A 71 2.49 -40.18 34.93
N THR A 72 2.79 -39.62 36.09
CA THR A 72 2.65 -38.17 36.33
C THR A 72 3.59 -37.36 35.44
N ALA A 73 4.83 -37.82 35.23
CA ALA A 73 5.76 -37.17 34.31
C ALA A 73 5.27 -37.20 32.85
N VAL A 74 4.67 -38.32 32.40
CA VAL A 74 4.07 -38.42 31.06
C VAL A 74 2.85 -37.52 30.93
N LEU A 75 1.97 -37.49 31.94
CA LEU A 75 0.80 -36.61 31.95
C LEU A 75 1.20 -35.14 31.87
N HIS A 76 2.25 -34.74 32.59
CA HIS A 76 2.77 -33.37 32.53
C HIS A 76 3.24 -33.01 31.11
N LYS A 77 4.04 -33.89 30.48
CA LYS A 77 4.51 -33.67 29.10
C LYS A 77 3.37 -33.60 28.09
N LEU A 78 2.35 -34.44 28.26
CA LEU A 78 1.16 -34.41 27.42
C LEU A 78 0.39 -33.10 27.59
N GLN A 79 0.25 -32.63 28.84
CA GLN A 79 -0.41 -31.36 29.14
C GLN A 79 0.35 -30.18 28.52
N GLU A 80 1.67 -30.12 28.67
CA GLU A 80 2.51 -29.11 28.00
C GLU A 80 2.34 -29.16 26.48
N GLY A 81 2.27 -30.37 25.91
CA GLY A 81 2.01 -30.58 24.49
C GLY A 81 0.66 -30.01 24.06
N ILE A 82 -0.40 -30.30 24.81
CA ILE A 82 -1.76 -29.78 24.57
C ILE A 82 -1.79 -28.26 24.64
N ASP A 83 -1.19 -27.67 25.68
CA ASP A 83 -1.16 -26.21 25.87
C ASP A 83 -0.40 -25.54 24.73
N SER A 84 0.73 -26.11 24.30
CA SER A 84 1.49 -25.59 23.15
C SER A 84 0.70 -25.65 21.85
N LEU A 85 -0.07 -26.72 21.63
CA LEU A 85 -0.92 -26.87 20.45
C LEU A 85 -2.11 -25.91 20.50
N ALA A 86 -2.70 -25.69 21.66
CA ALA A 86 -3.78 -24.74 21.87
C ALA A 86 -3.31 -23.30 21.54
N GLN A 87 -2.12 -22.92 22.00
CA GLN A 87 -1.51 -21.62 21.68
C GLN A 87 -1.26 -21.46 20.17
N LYS A 88 -0.68 -22.48 19.52
CA LYS A 88 -0.46 -22.46 18.06
C LYS A 88 -1.77 -22.36 17.29
N LYS A 89 -2.82 -23.07 17.72
CA LYS A 89 -4.15 -22.99 17.12
C LYS A 89 -4.75 -21.59 17.26
N ALA A 90 -4.67 -20.99 18.45
CA ALA A 90 -5.17 -19.63 18.68
C ALA A 90 -4.42 -18.60 17.81
N ALA A 91 -3.09 -18.70 17.71
CA ALA A 91 -2.29 -17.85 16.84
C ALA A 91 -2.69 -18.02 15.36
N ALA A 92 -2.86 -19.25 14.89
CA ALA A 92 -3.28 -19.53 13.51
C ALA A 92 -4.71 -19.04 13.22
N GLN A 93 -5.61 -19.10 14.20
CA GLN A 93 -6.96 -18.55 14.06
C GLN A 93 -6.94 -17.02 13.96
N ALA A 94 -6.13 -16.35 14.78
CA ALA A 94 -5.96 -14.91 14.72
C ALA A 94 -5.40 -14.46 13.36
N THR A 95 -4.36 -15.14 12.84
CA THR A 95 -3.82 -14.82 11.52
C THR A 95 -4.82 -15.07 10.39
N ASN A 96 -5.62 -16.15 10.48
CA ASN A 96 -6.65 -16.43 9.49
C ASN A 96 -7.74 -15.34 9.47
N GLN A 97 -8.18 -14.84 10.63
CA GLN A 97 -9.12 -13.73 10.71
C GLN A 97 -8.59 -12.46 10.03
N VAL A 98 -7.33 -12.11 10.27
CA VAL A 98 -6.68 -10.96 9.62
C VAL A 98 -6.62 -11.16 8.11
N LEU A 99 -6.22 -12.36 7.65
CA LEU A 99 -6.18 -12.67 6.22
C LEU A 99 -7.55 -12.60 5.56
N GLN A 100 -8.61 -13.01 6.25
CA GLN A 100 -9.98 -12.89 5.75
C GLN A 100 -10.41 -11.43 5.59
N GLN A 101 -10.07 -10.56 6.54
CA GLN A 101 -10.33 -9.12 6.43
C GLN A 101 -9.58 -8.51 5.24
N ILE A 102 -8.28 -8.81 5.10
CA ILE A 102 -7.48 -8.35 3.97
C ILE A 102 -8.08 -8.82 2.63
N LEU A 103 -8.53 -10.08 2.57
CA LEU A 103 -9.15 -10.62 1.36
C LEU A 103 -10.44 -9.88 1.01
N GLN A 104 -11.29 -9.57 1.99
CA GLN A 104 -12.50 -8.77 1.77
C GLN A 104 -12.17 -7.36 1.30
N ASP A 105 -11.16 -6.72 1.88
CA ASP A 105 -10.71 -5.39 1.47
C ASP A 105 -10.22 -5.39 0.03
N VAL A 106 -9.36 -6.35 -0.34
CA VAL A 106 -8.85 -6.49 -1.71
C VAL A 106 -9.99 -6.75 -2.70
N GLN A 107 -10.96 -7.60 -2.36
CA GLN A 107 -12.13 -7.83 -3.20
C GLN A 107 -12.97 -6.56 -3.39
N SER A 108 -13.15 -5.77 -2.33
CA SER A 108 -13.86 -4.50 -2.42
C SER A 108 -13.14 -3.48 -3.29
N GLN A 109 -11.80 -3.40 -3.20
CA GLN A 109 -10.96 -2.54 -4.02
C GLN A 109 -11.00 -2.98 -5.48
N GLN A 110 -10.94 -4.29 -5.75
CA GLN A 110 -11.02 -4.83 -7.10
C GLN A 110 -12.33 -4.44 -7.79
N ARG A 111 -13.47 -4.52 -7.07
CA ARG A 111 -14.77 -4.08 -7.60
C ARG A 111 -14.76 -2.59 -7.95
N ARG A 112 -14.29 -1.73 -7.03
CA ARG A 112 -14.17 -0.29 -7.27
C ARG A 112 -13.28 0.04 -8.46
N LEU A 113 -12.18 -0.69 -8.64
CA LEU A 113 -11.28 -0.52 -9.78
C LEU A 113 -11.95 -0.96 -11.09
N ALA A 114 -12.68 -2.08 -11.08
CA ALA A 114 -13.41 -2.55 -12.25
C ALA A 114 -14.46 -1.52 -12.71
N ASP A 115 -15.19 -0.92 -11.77
CA ASP A 115 -16.16 0.14 -12.06
C ASP A 115 -15.49 1.37 -12.68
N LYS A 116 -14.39 1.84 -12.08
CA LYS A 116 -13.60 2.96 -12.62
C LYS A 116 -13.06 2.69 -14.02
N VAL A 117 -12.53 1.48 -14.26
CA VAL A 117 -12.03 1.08 -15.58
C VAL A 117 -13.17 1.06 -16.61
N SER A 118 -14.35 0.58 -16.22
CA SER A 118 -15.55 0.59 -17.08
C SER A 118 -15.98 2.01 -17.44
N GLU A 119 -16.00 2.93 -16.47
CA GLU A 119 -16.29 4.35 -16.70
C GLU A 119 -15.24 5.03 -17.60
N GLN A 120 -13.96 4.77 -17.35
CA GLN A 120 -12.86 5.27 -18.17
C GLN A 120 -12.91 4.73 -19.60
N ALA A 121 -13.31 3.47 -19.80
CA ALA A 121 -13.50 2.89 -21.11
C ALA A 121 -14.63 3.59 -21.87
N LYS A 122 -15.76 3.88 -21.20
CA LYS A 122 -16.90 4.63 -21.79
C LYS A 122 -16.49 6.04 -22.21
N THR A 123 -15.83 6.78 -21.33
CA THR A 123 -15.36 8.15 -21.62
C THR A 123 -14.34 8.16 -22.75
N THR A 124 -13.40 7.22 -22.76
CA THR A 124 -12.43 7.06 -23.85
C THR A 124 -13.11 6.74 -25.18
N GLY A 125 -14.15 5.90 -25.18
CA GLY A 125 -14.99 5.65 -26.35
C GLY A 125 -15.63 6.93 -26.89
N GLN A 126 -16.23 7.74 -26.02
CA GLN A 126 -16.83 9.02 -26.40
C GLN A 126 -15.78 10.01 -26.96
N MET A 127 -14.61 10.09 -26.34
CA MET A 127 -13.51 10.96 -26.82
C MET A 127 -13.01 10.54 -28.20
N ARG A 128 -12.94 9.23 -28.47
CA ARG A 128 -12.57 8.71 -29.79
C ARG A 128 -13.59 9.08 -30.88
N VAL A 129 -14.88 9.05 -30.56
CA VAL A 129 -15.93 9.52 -31.49
C VAL A 129 -15.76 11.00 -31.79
N LYS A 130 -15.61 11.84 -30.75
CA LYS A 130 -15.38 13.28 -30.91
C LYS A 130 -14.12 13.59 -31.74
N GLN A 131 -13.04 12.85 -31.51
CA GLN A 131 -11.83 12.98 -32.31
C GLN A 131 -12.10 12.75 -33.81
N GLN A 132 -12.85 11.70 -34.15
CA GLN A 132 -13.20 11.43 -35.54
C GLN A 132 -14.09 12.54 -36.14
N GLU A 133 -15.04 13.05 -35.38
CA GLU A 133 -15.89 14.18 -35.79
C GLU A 133 -15.06 15.44 -36.06
N TYR A 134 -14.10 15.76 -35.18
CA TYR A 134 -13.19 16.89 -35.38
C TYR A 134 -12.29 16.70 -36.60
N CYS A 135 -11.72 15.51 -36.81
CA CYS A 135 -10.93 15.24 -38.02
C CYS A 135 -11.77 15.41 -39.30
N ARG A 136 -13.01 14.92 -39.32
CA ARG A 136 -13.93 15.10 -40.46
C ARG A 136 -14.25 16.58 -40.69
N THR A 137 -14.50 17.30 -39.62
CA THR A 137 -14.84 18.73 -39.65
C THR A 137 -13.66 19.56 -40.12
N GLN A 138 -12.45 19.27 -39.64
CA GLN A 138 -11.21 19.89 -40.09
C GLN A 138 -10.97 19.63 -41.58
N ALA A 139 -11.09 18.38 -42.03
CA ALA A 139 -10.95 18.03 -43.44
C ALA A 139 -11.99 18.76 -44.32
N LYS A 140 -13.24 18.89 -43.85
CA LYS A 140 -14.29 19.66 -44.52
C LYS A 140 -13.91 21.14 -44.65
N TYR A 141 -13.41 21.77 -43.58
CA TYR A 141 -13.01 23.18 -43.62
C TYR A 141 -11.75 23.41 -44.45
N GLN A 142 -10.77 22.51 -44.41
CA GLN A 142 -9.59 22.57 -45.27
C GLN A 142 -9.97 22.51 -46.75
N ARG A 143 -10.91 21.62 -47.14
CA ARG A 143 -11.42 21.59 -48.51
C ARG A 143 -12.14 22.88 -48.90
N ARG A 144 -12.92 23.48 -48.00
CA ARG A 144 -13.59 24.77 -48.24
C ARG A 144 -12.58 25.92 -48.39
N LEU A 145 -11.55 25.97 -47.55
CA LEU A 145 -10.48 26.96 -47.65
C LEU A 145 -9.75 26.83 -48.99
N ALA A 146 -9.37 25.61 -49.38
CA ALA A 146 -8.74 25.34 -50.66
C ALA A 146 -9.63 25.74 -51.85
N ALA A 147 -10.93 25.41 -51.79
CA ALA A 147 -11.89 25.80 -52.84
C ALA A 147 -12.06 27.32 -52.95
N ASN A 148 -11.91 28.05 -51.84
CA ASN A 148 -11.94 29.51 -51.82
C ASN A 148 -10.59 30.16 -52.19
N GLY A 149 -9.59 29.38 -52.61
CA GLY A 149 -8.28 29.89 -53.02
C GLY A 149 -7.42 30.40 -51.86
N PHE A 150 -7.69 29.95 -50.63
CA PHE A 150 -6.90 30.37 -49.46
C PHE A 150 -5.46 29.88 -49.57
N THR A 151 -4.50 30.82 -49.58
CA THR A 151 -3.07 30.56 -49.42
C THR A 151 -2.62 31.00 -48.02
N PRO A 152 -1.61 30.35 -47.42
CA PRO A 152 -1.11 30.70 -46.09
C PRO A 152 -0.56 32.15 -46.02
N GLU A 153 -0.27 32.75 -47.17
CA GLU A 153 0.14 34.16 -47.32
C GLU A 153 -1.00 35.14 -47.02
N ILE A 154 -2.27 34.72 -47.14
CA ILE A 154 -3.46 35.53 -46.82
C ILE A 154 -3.84 35.42 -45.33
N THR A 155 -2.98 34.80 -44.51
CA THR A 155 -3.19 34.80 -43.06
C THR A 155 -3.04 36.22 -42.50
N HIS A 156 -3.84 36.55 -41.49
CA HIS A 156 -3.79 37.87 -40.84
C HIS A 156 -2.38 38.26 -40.44
N ALA A 157 -1.64 37.33 -39.82
CA ALA A 157 -0.27 37.56 -39.40
C ALA A 157 0.69 37.86 -40.57
N ALA A 158 0.52 37.19 -41.71
CA ALA A 158 1.31 37.46 -42.91
C ALA A 158 0.96 38.83 -43.52
N LEU A 159 -0.34 39.16 -43.60
CA LEU A 159 -0.81 40.45 -44.08
C LEU A 159 -0.37 41.62 -43.19
N GLU A 160 -0.38 41.45 -41.87
CA GLU A 160 0.16 42.43 -40.93
C GLU A 160 1.66 42.62 -41.11
N ALA A 161 2.42 41.53 -41.28
CA ALA A 161 3.85 41.61 -41.53
C ALA A 161 4.15 42.36 -42.84
N ASP A 162 3.41 42.09 -43.91
CA ASP A 162 3.54 42.80 -45.18
C ASP A 162 3.12 44.27 -45.08
N HIS A 163 2.04 44.57 -44.35
CA HIS A 163 1.62 45.95 -44.10
C HIS A 163 2.69 46.74 -43.34
N ASN A 164 3.26 46.15 -42.29
CA ASN A 164 4.36 46.75 -41.53
C ASN A 164 5.59 46.97 -42.42
N ARG A 165 5.90 46.01 -43.28
CA ARG A 165 7.02 46.14 -44.23
C ARG A 165 6.81 47.25 -45.25
N VAL A 166 5.59 47.38 -45.79
CA VAL A 166 5.24 48.45 -46.73
C VAL A 166 5.30 49.82 -46.05
N THR A 167 4.77 49.95 -44.83
CA THR A 167 4.79 51.21 -44.08
C THR A 167 6.21 51.64 -43.71
N GLU A 168 7.08 50.70 -43.29
CA GLU A 168 8.51 50.99 -43.09
C GLU A 168 9.20 51.47 -44.37
N LEU A 169 8.95 50.81 -45.51
CA LEU A 169 9.51 51.22 -46.80
C LEU A 169 9.01 52.61 -47.24
N GLN A 170 7.73 52.92 -47.00
CA GLN A 170 7.16 54.24 -47.28
C GLN A 170 7.78 55.33 -46.42
N GLN A 171 8.00 55.08 -45.12
CA GLN A 171 8.68 56.03 -44.23
C GLN A 171 10.12 56.28 -44.68
N ARG A 172 10.85 55.24 -45.10
CA ARG A 172 12.21 55.38 -45.65
C ARG A 172 12.22 56.17 -46.95
N LEU A 173 11.28 55.89 -47.86
CA LEU A 173 11.12 56.65 -49.11
C LEU A 173 10.81 58.12 -48.85
N ALA A 174 9.88 58.42 -47.95
CA ALA A 174 9.54 59.79 -47.57
C ALA A 174 10.76 60.53 -46.99
N GLY A 175 11.52 59.88 -46.10
CA GLY A 175 12.77 60.45 -45.57
C GLY A 175 13.83 60.71 -46.64
N LEU A 176 13.97 59.81 -47.62
CA LEU A 176 14.89 59.99 -48.76
C LEU A 176 14.42 61.10 -49.70
N GLN A 177 13.13 61.21 -49.99
CA GLN A 177 12.56 62.29 -50.79
C GLN A 177 12.73 63.64 -50.12
N ALA A 178 12.54 63.74 -48.80
CA ALA A 178 12.80 64.96 -48.04
C ALA A 178 14.27 65.37 -48.12
N LYS A 179 15.21 64.42 -48.03
CA LYS A 179 16.64 64.68 -48.24
C LYS A 179 16.93 65.14 -49.67
N LEU A 180 16.35 64.48 -50.68
CA LEU A 180 16.53 64.84 -52.09
C LEU A 180 15.99 66.25 -52.39
N ALA A 181 14.80 66.59 -51.86
CA ALA A 181 14.24 67.94 -51.94
C ALA A 181 15.17 68.97 -51.26
N SER A 182 15.76 68.63 -50.12
CA SER A 182 16.74 69.50 -49.47
C SER A 182 17.96 69.77 -50.36
N TYR A 183 18.46 68.75 -51.08
CA TYR A 183 19.55 68.90 -52.05
C TYR A 183 19.18 69.75 -53.26
N HIS A 184 17.94 69.69 -53.74
CA HIS A 184 17.46 70.55 -54.83
C HIS A 184 17.36 72.04 -54.47
N HIS A 185 17.31 72.38 -53.18
CA HIS A 185 17.31 73.76 -52.70
C HIS A 185 18.71 74.34 -52.46
N LEU A 186 19.78 73.55 -52.62
CA LEU A 186 21.14 74.07 -52.55
C LEU A 186 21.55 74.75 -53.86
N PRO A 187 22.17 75.94 -53.81
CA PRO A 187 22.68 76.62 -55.01
C PRO A 187 23.82 75.81 -55.63
N ALA A 188 23.81 75.67 -56.95
CA ALA A 188 24.73 74.79 -57.70
C ALA A 188 26.21 75.29 -57.74
N SER A 189 26.53 76.46 -57.18
CA SER A 189 27.87 77.06 -57.20
C SER A 189 28.36 77.41 -55.78
N MET A 190 29.67 77.25 -55.50
CA MET A 190 30.25 77.52 -54.17
C MET A 190 30.03 78.97 -53.71
N LEU A 191 30.21 79.94 -54.62
CA LEU A 191 29.94 81.36 -54.35
C LEU A 191 28.48 81.62 -53.95
N GLY A 192 27.52 80.93 -54.58
CA GLY A 192 26.10 81.05 -54.25
C GLY A 192 25.76 80.44 -52.89
N ALA A 193 26.45 79.38 -52.48
CA ALA A 193 26.28 78.74 -51.19
C ALA A 193 26.80 79.61 -50.04
N GLU A 194 27.96 80.25 -50.21
CA GLU A 194 28.55 81.15 -49.21
C GLU A 194 27.64 82.37 -48.94
N LEU A 195 27.11 82.98 -50.00
CA LEU A 195 26.23 84.14 -49.89
C LEU A 195 24.87 83.78 -49.27
N ALA A 196 24.32 82.61 -49.62
CA ALA A 196 23.10 82.10 -48.99
C ALA A 196 23.31 81.77 -47.49
N LEU A 197 24.50 81.29 -47.12
CA LEU A 197 24.86 81.00 -45.73
C LEU A 197 25.00 82.29 -44.90
N GLN A 198 25.62 83.33 -45.48
CA GLN A 198 25.66 84.66 -44.86
C GLN A 198 24.26 85.22 -44.64
N GLN A 199 23.40 85.22 -45.66
CA GLN A 199 22.02 85.69 -45.53
C GLN A 199 21.18 84.88 -44.54
N ALA A 200 21.39 83.55 -44.46
CA ALA A 200 20.74 82.71 -43.48
C ALA A 200 21.22 83.02 -42.05
N SER A 201 22.52 83.30 -41.88
CA SER A 201 23.10 83.67 -40.57
C SER A 201 22.55 85.01 -40.05
N GLU A 202 22.44 86.01 -40.93
CA GLU A 202 21.86 87.32 -40.59
C GLU A 202 20.39 87.18 -40.18
N ARG A 203 19.59 86.42 -40.95
CA ARG A 203 18.18 86.13 -40.62
C ARG A 203 18.01 85.38 -39.30
N LEU A 204 18.97 84.51 -38.93
CA LEU A 204 18.95 83.82 -37.65
C LEU A 204 19.23 84.77 -36.49
N VAL A 205 20.20 85.68 -36.65
CA VAL A 205 20.49 86.73 -35.65
C VAL A 205 19.27 87.64 -35.46
N GLU A 206 18.61 88.06 -36.54
CA GLU A 206 17.37 88.84 -36.48
C GLU A 206 16.23 88.09 -35.77
N LYS A 207 16.08 86.80 -36.02
CA LYS A 207 15.07 85.98 -35.33
C LYS A 207 15.42 85.74 -33.86
N GLN A 208 16.70 85.56 -33.53
CA GLN A 208 17.14 85.47 -32.13
C GLN A 208 16.88 86.77 -31.39
N ALA A 209 17.18 87.93 -32.00
CA ALA A 209 16.87 89.23 -31.44
C ALA A 209 15.35 89.43 -31.23
N ASN A 210 14.52 89.01 -32.20
CA ASN A 210 13.06 89.06 -32.09
C ASN A 210 12.48 88.07 -31.06
N LEU A 211 13.13 86.93 -30.83
CA LEU A 211 12.73 86.00 -29.76
C LEU A 211 13.16 86.54 -28.40
N GLN A 212 14.35 87.14 -28.29
CA GLN A 212 14.82 87.79 -27.07
C GLN A 212 13.98 89.00 -26.70
N SER A 213 13.55 89.83 -27.66
CA SER A 213 12.63 90.93 -27.39
C SER A 213 11.27 90.42 -26.93
N ARG A 214 10.70 89.41 -27.60
CA ARG A 214 9.43 88.78 -27.18
C ARG A 214 9.51 88.05 -25.85
N LEU A 215 10.67 87.55 -25.45
CA LEU A 215 10.89 86.97 -24.12
C LEU A 215 11.04 88.07 -23.05
N ALA A 216 11.66 89.20 -23.38
CA ALA A 216 11.73 90.36 -22.51
C ALA A 216 10.37 91.07 -22.33
N ASP A 217 9.44 90.94 -23.27
CA ASP A 217 8.06 91.43 -23.17
C ASP A 217 7.15 90.54 -22.27
N ILE A 218 7.64 89.39 -21.78
CA ILE A 218 6.88 88.40 -20.99
C ILE A 218 7.30 88.41 -19.49
N GLU A 219 8.36 89.14 -19.09
CA GLU A 219 8.77 89.41 -17.70
C GLU A 219 8.26 90.77 -17.20
#